data_AF-A0A7C1MWV4-F1
#
_entry.id   AF-A0A7C1MWV4-F1
#
_cell.length_a   1.000
_cell.length_b   1.000
_cell.length_c   1.000
_cell.angle_alpha   90.00
_cell.angle_beta   90.00
_cell.angle_gamma   90.00
#
_symmetry.space_group_name_H-M   'P 1'
#
loop_
_entity.id
_entity.type
_entity.pdbx_description
1 polymer ?
#
loop_
_entity_poly.entity_id
_entity_poly.type
_entity_poly.pdbx_seq_one_letter_code
_entity_poly.pdbx_strand_id
1 'polypeptide(L)'
;NFREETRKSLGNPDKELPCDYVMTYFTPLGSDGLTLKSTHRIVKNIEKGIILGLNSALSKYFDISEAKDSKDLFSILGGVEKNEQSLGAYKDSKFYLLRLRRGLDINKIIDIDHPYEYKKLSVVILNQLILNKIFKFSKEDFAGRSLSYTDDADLAIKTVDEKNADMVFFLNPVKVSDMTSLALQGVRLPPKSTYFYPKLLSGLVINKFSEGMS
;
A
#
# COMPACT_ATOMS: atom_id res chain seq x y z
N ASN A 1 -19.08 10.33 -14.75
CA ASN A 1 -19.45 10.20 -13.32
C ASN A 1 -20.88 9.66 -13.30
N PHE A 2 -21.11 8.43 -12.83
CA PHE A 2 -22.37 7.69 -13.03
C PHE A 2 -23.63 8.49 -12.65
N ARG A 3 -23.57 9.24 -11.54
CA ARG A 3 -24.64 10.14 -11.12
C ARG A 3 -24.96 11.19 -12.19
N GLU A 4 -23.96 11.91 -12.68
CA GLU A 4 -24.14 12.99 -13.66
C GLU A 4 -24.66 12.46 -15.01
N GLU A 5 -24.15 11.31 -15.45
CA GLU A 5 -24.62 10.65 -16.67
C GLU A 5 -26.10 10.22 -16.54
N THR A 6 -26.48 9.68 -15.38
CA THR A 6 -27.87 9.26 -15.10
C THR A 6 -28.81 10.47 -14.95
N ARG A 7 -28.37 11.56 -14.31
CA ARG A 7 -29.20 12.78 -14.20
C ARG A 7 -29.38 13.44 -15.57
N LYS A 8 -28.31 13.48 -16.38
CA LYS A 8 -28.35 14.02 -17.74
C LYS A 8 -29.28 13.20 -18.64
N SER A 9 -29.27 11.87 -18.55
CA SER A 9 -30.19 11.02 -19.33
C SER A 9 -31.65 11.19 -18.93
N LEU A 10 -31.92 11.59 -17.69
CA LEU A 10 -33.26 11.87 -17.16
C LEU A 10 -33.71 13.34 -17.32
N GLY A 11 -32.95 14.17 -18.02
CA GLY A 11 -33.30 15.57 -18.26
C GLY A 11 -33.04 16.51 -17.08
N ASN A 12 -32.10 16.16 -16.18
CA ASN A 12 -31.74 16.92 -14.99
C ASN A 12 -32.94 17.38 -14.15
N PRO A 13 -33.81 16.45 -13.71
CA PRO A 13 -35.02 16.82 -13.00
C PRO A 13 -34.68 17.41 -11.64
N ASP A 14 -35.40 18.45 -11.21
CA ASP A 14 -35.12 19.20 -9.97
C ASP A 14 -35.60 18.48 -8.69
N LYS A 15 -35.58 17.15 -8.73
CA LYS A 15 -35.93 16.25 -7.62
C LYS A 15 -34.76 15.32 -7.30
N GLU A 16 -34.77 14.80 -6.07
CA GLU A 16 -33.85 13.76 -5.66
C GLU A 16 -34.11 12.47 -6.46
N LEU A 17 -33.05 11.84 -6.91
CA LEU A 17 -33.07 10.59 -7.66
C LEU A 17 -32.31 9.51 -6.88
N PRO A 18 -32.63 8.22 -7.07
CA PRO A 18 -31.87 7.14 -6.46
C PRO A 18 -30.36 7.22 -6.73
N CYS A 19 -29.95 7.75 -7.88
CA CYS A 19 -28.53 7.95 -8.24
C CYS A 19 -27.83 9.11 -7.49
N ASP A 20 -28.56 9.90 -6.70
CA ASP A 20 -28.00 10.90 -5.78
C ASP A 20 -27.53 10.29 -4.46
N TYR A 21 -27.93 9.04 -4.16
CA TYR A 21 -27.56 8.36 -2.94
C TYR A 21 -26.59 7.22 -3.19
N VAL A 22 -25.71 6.97 -2.22
CA VAL A 22 -24.84 5.81 -2.19
C VAL A 22 -25.04 5.08 -0.88
N MET A 23 -25.25 3.77 -0.95
CA MET A 23 -25.27 2.95 0.25
C MET A 23 -23.90 3.03 0.92
N THR A 24 -23.90 3.46 2.18
CA THR A 24 -22.69 3.68 2.96
C THR A 24 -22.73 2.85 4.22
N TYR A 25 -21.65 2.13 4.49
CA TYR A 25 -21.46 1.39 5.73
C TYR A 25 -20.43 2.13 6.60
N PHE A 26 -20.83 2.52 7.80
CA PHE A 26 -19.94 3.15 8.79
C PHE A 26 -19.46 2.10 9.78
N THR A 27 -18.14 1.95 9.91
CA THR A 27 -17.53 1.12 10.95
C THR A 27 -16.55 1.96 11.76
N PRO A 28 -16.53 1.83 13.10
CA PRO A 28 -15.48 2.42 13.91
C PRO A 28 -14.10 1.93 13.46
N LEU A 29 -13.15 2.86 13.31
CA LEU A 29 -11.74 2.52 13.11
C LEU A 29 -11.18 2.04 14.46
N GLY A 30 -11.11 0.72 14.66
CA GLY A 30 -10.61 0.10 15.89
C GLY A 30 -11.55 -0.88 16.59
N SER A 31 -12.69 -1.22 15.98
CA SER A 31 -13.50 -2.36 16.45
C SER A 31 -12.83 -3.70 16.08
N ASP A 32 -13.05 -4.73 16.91
CA ASP A 32 -12.51 -6.09 16.74
C ASP A 32 -12.92 -6.78 15.42
N GLY A 33 -13.79 -6.15 14.63
CA GLY A 33 -14.31 -6.69 13.37
C GLY A 33 -13.55 -6.28 12.10
N LEU A 34 -12.53 -5.42 12.17
CA LEU A 34 -11.82 -4.91 10.98
C LEU A 34 -10.29 -4.90 11.18
N THR A 35 -9.59 -5.83 10.54
CA THR A 35 -8.13 -5.91 10.59
C THR A 35 -7.51 -5.14 9.43
N LEU A 36 -6.58 -4.23 9.73
CA LEU A 36 -5.72 -3.59 8.74
C LEU A 36 -4.53 -4.49 8.44
N LYS A 37 -4.50 -5.03 7.22
CA LYS A 37 -3.33 -5.74 6.71
C LYS A 37 -2.50 -4.85 5.81
N SER A 38 -1.20 -5.11 5.81
CA SER A 38 -0.29 -4.57 4.82
C SER A 38 -0.47 -5.27 3.50
N THR A 39 -0.20 -4.55 2.42
CA THR A 39 0.11 -5.19 1.15
C THR A 39 1.64 -5.34 1.05
N HIS A 40 2.16 -6.47 0.65
CA HIS A 40 3.57 -6.72 0.39
C HIS A 40 3.86 -6.59 -1.10
N ARG A 41 5.10 -6.25 -1.46
CA ARG A 41 5.50 -5.95 -2.84
C ARG A 41 6.45 -7.03 -3.30
N ILE A 42 5.99 -7.88 -4.19
CA ILE A 42 6.81 -8.90 -4.83
C ILE A 42 7.44 -8.27 -6.07
N VAL A 43 8.75 -8.34 -6.15
CA VAL A 43 9.53 -7.73 -7.23
C VAL A 43 10.19 -8.83 -8.05
N LYS A 44 10.08 -8.73 -9.38
CA LYS A 44 10.59 -9.70 -10.35
C LYS A 44 11.21 -8.98 -11.55
N ASN A 45 11.99 -9.70 -12.34
CA ASN A 45 12.63 -9.21 -13.56
C ASN A 45 13.54 -7.98 -13.33
N ILE A 46 14.24 -7.91 -12.21
CA ILE A 46 15.18 -6.81 -11.92
C ILE A 46 16.41 -6.94 -12.81
N GLU A 47 16.80 -5.84 -13.46
CA GLU A 47 18.00 -5.79 -14.28
C GLU A 47 19.26 -6.10 -13.46
N LYS A 48 20.15 -6.95 -14.00
CA LYS A 48 21.38 -7.39 -13.31
C LYS A 48 22.24 -6.23 -12.81
N GLY A 49 22.34 -5.14 -13.58
CA GLY A 49 23.10 -3.96 -13.19
C GLY A 49 22.56 -3.28 -11.92
N ILE A 50 21.24 -3.28 -11.73
CA ILE A 50 20.58 -2.77 -10.53
C ILE A 50 20.89 -3.68 -9.34
N ILE A 51 20.80 -5.01 -9.52
CA ILE A 51 21.08 -5.99 -8.46
C ILE A 51 22.50 -5.82 -7.91
N LEU A 52 23.49 -5.68 -8.79
CA LEU A 52 24.90 -5.50 -8.39
C LEU A 52 25.12 -4.20 -7.58
N GLY A 53 24.40 -3.13 -7.91
CA GLY A 53 24.49 -1.85 -7.21
C GLY A 53 23.55 -1.70 -6.02
N LEU A 54 22.66 -2.66 -5.79
CA LEU A 54 21.49 -2.47 -4.92
C LEU A 54 21.87 -2.13 -3.48
N ASN A 55 22.77 -2.91 -2.89
CA ASN A 55 23.17 -2.68 -1.50
C ASN A 55 23.81 -1.29 -1.32
N SER A 56 24.64 -0.86 -2.27
CA SER A 56 25.25 0.47 -2.26
C SER A 56 24.21 1.58 -2.41
N ALA A 57 23.22 1.40 -3.29
CA ALA A 57 22.14 2.36 -3.49
C ALA A 57 21.24 2.48 -2.25
N LEU A 58 20.85 1.37 -1.63
CA LEU A 58 20.04 1.35 -0.42
C LEU A 58 20.79 1.92 0.79
N SER A 59 22.07 1.58 0.96
CA SER A 59 22.89 2.04 2.10
C SER A 59 23.08 3.56 2.16
N LYS A 60 22.79 4.29 1.08
CA LYS A 60 22.75 5.77 1.09
C LYS A 60 21.60 6.33 1.93
N TYR A 61 20.51 5.57 2.05
CA TYR A 61 19.27 6.02 2.67
C TYR A 61 18.86 5.19 3.88
N PHE A 62 19.27 3.92 3.92
CA PHE A 62 18.85 2.96 4.93
C PHE A 62 20.04 2.39 5.70
N ASP A 63 19.84 2.17 6.98
CA ASP A 63 20.64 1.24 7.77
C ASP A 63 20.05 -0.16 7.58
N ILE A 64 20.85 -1.06 7.02
CA ILE A 64 20.43 -2.40 6.63
C ILE A 64 20.99 -3.40 7.63
N SER A 65 20.11 -4.21 8.20
CA SER A 65 20.48 -5.30 9.12
C SER A 65 19.80 -6.59 8.70
N GLU A 66 20.44 -7.72 8.97
CA GLU A 66 19.86 -9.05 8.72
C GLU A 66 19.00 -9.47 9.92
N ALA A 67 17.79 -9.96 9.67
CA ALA A 67 16.93 -10.58 10.68
C ALA A 67 17.11 -12.10 10.63
N LYS A 68 16.92 -12.76 11.78
CA LYS A 68 17.17 -14.21 11.89
C LYS A 68 16.22 -15.05 11.05
N ASP A 69 14.95 -14.67 11.07
CA ASP A 69 13.87 -15.33 10.36
C ASP A 69 12.69 -14.36 10.15
N SER A 70 11.60 -14.85 9.56
CA SER A 70 10.39 -14.05 9.34
C SER A 70 9.78 -13.55 10.66
N LYS A 71 9.76 -14.36 11.71
CA LYS A 71 9.18 -13.98 13.01
C LYS A 71 9.95 -12.84 13.65
N ASP A 72 11.29 -12.92 13.62
CA ASP A 72 12.19 -11.88 14.09
C ASP A 72 11.97 -10.58 13.29
N LEU A 73 11.93 -10.66 11.96
CA LEU A 73 11.68 -9.50 11.11
C LEU A 73 10.34 -8.82 11.42
N PHE A 74 9.23 -9.59 11.48
CA PHE A 74 7.91 -9.04 11.74
C PHE A 74 7.74 -8.56 13.19
N SER A 75 8.42 -9.19 14.15
CA SER A 75 8.48 -8.71 15.53
C SER A 75 9.18 -7.36 15.60
N ILE A 76 10.34 -7.21 14.93
CA ILE A 76 11.04 -5.93 14.87
C ILE A 76 10.17 -4.90 14.16
N LEU A 77 9.60 -5.20 13.00
CA LEU A 77 8.71 -4.28 12.28
C LEU A 77 7.53 -3.85 13.17
N GLY A 78 6.88 -4.77 13.88
CA GLY A 78 5.78 -4.44 14.79
C GLY A 78 6.21 -3.67 16.05
N GLY A 79 7.45 -3.87 16.50
CA GLY A 79 8.03 -3.28 17.71
C GLY A 79 8.86 -2.01 17.48
N VAL A 80 9.16 -1.64 16.23
CA VAL A 80 9.87 -0.38 15.91
C VAL A 80 9.10 0.77 16.55
N GLU A 81 9.81 1.59 17.33
CA GLU A 81 9.22 2.73 18.02
C GLU A 81 8.42 3.61 17.04
N LYS A 82 7.34 4.21 17.55
CA LYS A 82 6.23 4.78 16.76
C LYS A 82 6.63 5.78 15.65
N ASN A 83 7.87 6.24 15.57
CA ASN A 83 8.33 7.25 14.60
C ASN A 83 9.42 6.80 13.62
N GLU A 84 9.96 5.59 13.71
CA GLU A 84 10.97 5.14 12.73
C GLU A 84 10.32 4.48 11.50
N GLN A 85 10.71 4.94 10.31
CA GLN A 85 10.24 4.37 9.05
C GLN A 85 11.12 3.18 8.67
N SER A 86 10.53 1.99 8.71
CA SER A 86 11.24 0.74 8.44
C SER A 86 10.48 -0.15 7.46
N LEU A 87 11.24 -0.89 6.65
CA LEU A 87 10.75 -1.85 5.67
C LEU A 87 11.43 -3.19 5.93
N GLY A 88 10.69 -4.28 5.71
CA GLY A 88 11.28 -5.60 5.60
C GLY A 88 11.62 -5.92 4.16
N ALA A 89 12.60 -6.78 3.94
CA ALA A 89 12.85 -7.39 2.64
C ALA A 89 13.24 -8.86 2.80
N TYR A 90 12.95 -9.66 1.79
CA TYR A 90 13.44 -11.04 1.69
C TYR A 90 14.00 -11.28 0.29
N LYS A 91 15.24 -11.74 0.25
CA LYS A 91 16.02 -12.01 -0.97
C LYS A 91 17.08 -13.05 -0.65
N ASP A 92 17.34 -13.96 -1.59
CA ASP A 92 18.38 -15.00 -1.47
C ASP A 92 18.30 -15.80 -0.15
N SER A 93 17.06 -16.14 0.25
CA SER A 93 16.78 -16.88 1.49
C SER A 93 17.22 -16.18 2.78
N LYS A 94 17.35 -14.85 2.74
CA LYS A 94 17.72 -14.01 3.88
C LYS A 94 16.71 -12.90 4.09
N PHE A 95 16.44 -12.59 5.36
CA PHE A 95 15.57 -11.51 5.79
C PHE A 95 16.39 -10.27 6.12
N TYR A 96 15.94 -9.12 5.64
CA TYR A 96 16.60 -7.84 5.86
C TYR A 96 15.62 -6.83 6.44
N LEU A 97 16.09 -6.05 7.40
CA LEU A 97 15.43 -4.87 7.91
C LEU A 97 16.14 -3.63 7.37
N LEU A 98 15.37 -2.76 6.71
CA LEU A 98 15.82 -1.48 6.19
C LEU A 98 15.21 -0.39 7.06
N ARG A 99 16.03 0.27 7.88
CA ARG A 99 15.60 1.44 8.67
C ARG A 99 16.04 2.72 7.98
N LEU A 100 15.13 3.65 7.73
CA LEU A 100 15.49 4.93 7.14
C LEU A 100 16.46 5.67 8.07
N ARG A 101 17.60 6.14 7.53
CA ARG A 101 18.62 6.82 8.32
C ARG A 101 18.09 8.09 8.97
N ARG A 102 18.52 8.32 10.22
CA ARG A 102 18.21 9.54 10.97
C ARG A 102 18.86 10.76 10.29
N GLY A 103 18.20 11.91 10.37
CA GLY A 103 18.69 13.18 9.79
C GLY A 103 18.46 13.35 8.29
N LEU A 104 17.85 12.36 7.63
CA LEU A 104 17.42 12.50 6.24
C LEU A 104 16.19 13.42 6.14
N ASP A 105 16.25 14.38 5.23
CA ASP A 105 15.12 15.25 4.92
C ASP A 105 14.20 14.55 3.91
N ILE A 106 13.10 14.00 4.42
CA ILE A 106 12.09 13.29 3.61
C ILE A 106 11.52 14.19 2.50
N ASN A 107 11.37 15.50 2.74
CA ASN A 107 10.83 16.41 1.73
C ASN A 107 11.76 16.58 0.53
N LYS A 108 13.08 16.44 0.74
CA LYS A 108 14.08 16.46 -0.34
C LYS A 108 14.21 15.11 -1.05
N ILE A 109 13.97 14.02 -0.34
CA ILE A 109 14.12 12.67 -0.91
C ILE A 109 12.88 12.28 -1.73
N ILE A 110 11.70 12.67 -1.24
CA ILE A 110 10.40 12.35 -1.83
C ILE A 110 9.82 13.62 -2.45
N ASP A 111 10.19 13.84 -3.71
CA ASP A 111 9.82 15.02 -4.49
C ASP A 111 8.44 14.86 -5.14
N ILE A 112 7.41 14.94 -4.31
CA ILE A 112 6.00 14.96 -4.72
C ILE A 112 5.28 16.10 -4.00
N ASP A 113 4.25 16.66 -4.60
CA ASP A 113 3.45 17.73 -3.99
C ASP A 113 2.41 17.15 -3.02
N HIS A 114 2.86 16.75 -1.83
CA HIS A 114 2.04 16.21 -0.74
C HIS A 114 2.60 16.64 0.64
N PRO A 115 1.79 16.66 1.71
CA PRO A 115 2.28 16.99 3.04
C PRO A 115 3.29 15.97 3.56
N TYR A 116 4.12 16.40 4.52
CA TYR A 116 5.13 15.57 5.17
C TYR A 116 4.56 14.24 5.72
N GLU A 117 3.37 14.29 6.32
CA GLU A 117 2.66 13.14 6.87
C GLU A 117 2.39 12.05 5.82
N TYR A 118 2.18 12.44 4.56
CA TYR A 118 2.01 11.51 3.46
C TYR A 118 3.37 10.96 3.00
N LYS A 119 4.34 11.86 2.82
CA LYS A 119 5.68 11.52 2.32
C LYS A 119 6.42 10.56 3.24
N LYS A 120 6.22 10.68 4.56
CA LYS A 120 6.88 9.82 5.55
C LYS A 120 6.30 8.40 5.62
N LEU A 121 5.15 8.12 5.02
CA LEU A 121 4.58 6.77 5.05
C LEU A 121 5.55 5.76 4.44
N SER A 122 5.80 4.65 5.13
CA SER A 122 6.69 3.57 4.65
C SER A 122 6.31 3.07 3.24
N VAL A 123 5.02 3.03 2.90
CA VAL A 123 4.55 2.69 1.54
C VAL A 123 4.96 3.73 0.49
N VAL A 124 4.97 5.02 0.84
CA VAL A 124 5.41 6.09 -0.06
C VAL A 124 6.92 6.05 -0.22
N ILE A 125 7.65 5.84 0.87
CA ILE A 125 9.11 5.64 0.84
C ILE A 125 9.45 4.45 -0.07
N LEU A 126 8.82 3.29 0.12
CA LEU A 126 9.03 2.13 -0.75
C LEU A 126 8.79 2.47 -2.22
N ASN A 127 7.63 3.05 -2.54
CA ASN A 127 7.26 3.32 -3.92
C ASN A 127 8.17 4.38 -4.57
N GLN A 128 8.42 5.50 -3.90
CA GLN A 128 9.14 6.63 -4.49
C GLN A 128 10.66 6.46 -4.42
N LEU A 129 11.19 6.01 -3.27
CA LEU A 129 12.63 5.90 -3.09
C LEU A 129 13.17 4.59 -3.66
N ILE A 130 12.53 3.46 -3.36
CA ILE A 130 13.08 2.16 -3.78
C ILE A 130 12.62 1.83 -5.19
N LEU A 131 11.31 1.76 -5.44
CA LEU A 131 10.79 1.31 -6.73
C LEU A 131 11.03 2.34 -7.86
N ASN A 132 10.69 3.61 -7.63
CA ASN A 132 10.87 4.65 -8.66
C ASN A 132 12.33 5.11 -8.79
N LYS A 133 13.02 5.43 -7.68
CA LYS A 133 14.35 6.06 -7.77
C LYS A 133 15.50 5.05 -7.88
N ILE A 134 15.48 3.97 -7.10
CA ILE A 134 16.57 2.97 -7.10
C ILE A 134 16.36 1.94 -8.21
N PHE A 135 15.15 1.38 -8.32
CA PHE A 135 14.84 0.38 -9.35
C PHE A 135 14.41 0.98 -10.69
N LYS A 136 14.09 2.27 -10.75
CA LYS A 136 13.69 2.97 -11.99
C LYS A 136 12.46 2.35 -12.66
N PHE A 137 11.51 1.88 -11.86
CA PHE A 137 10.30 1.23 -12.36
C PHE A 137 9.45 2.17 -13.23
N SER A 138 9.09 1.68 -14.41
CA SER A 138 8.19 2.35 -15.36
C SER A 138 6.73 2.08 -15.02
N LYS A 139 5.79 2.72 -15.73
CA LYS A 139 4.36 2.45 -15.56
C LYS A 139 4.01 0.98 -15.82
N GLU A 140 4.68 0.37 -16.78
CA GLU A 140 4.50 -1.04 -17.14
C GLU A 140 4.98 -1.97 -16.01
N ASP A 141 6.03 -1.59 -15.28
CA ASP A 141 6.48 -2.34 -14.10
C ASP A 141 5.40 -2.39 -13.03
N PHE A 142 4.82 -1.23 -12.70
CA PHE A 142 3.70 -1.11 -11.76
C PHE A 142 2.42 -1.79 -12.26
N ALA A 143 2.24 -1.91 -13.57
CA ALA A 143 1.10 -2.60 -14.19
C ALA A 143 1.21 -4.13 -14.17
N GLY A 144 2.32 -4.70 -13.66
CA GLY A 144 2.47 -6.14 -13.46
C GLY A 144 3.69 -6.77 -14.12
N ARG A 145 4.46 -6.00 -14.92
CA ARG A 145 5.68 -6.50 -15.59
C ARG A 145 6.74 -6.93 -14.58
N SER A 146 6.96 -6.12 -13.55
CA SER A 146 8.03 -6.33 -12.55
C SER A 146 7.56 -6.22 -11.11
N LEU A 147 6.31 -5.86 -10.87
CA LEU A 147 5.74 -5.67 -9.54
C LEU A 147 4.41 -6.40 -9.40
N SER A 148 4.25 -7.17 -8.33
CA SER A 148 2.97 -7.73 -7.90
C SER A 148 2.76 -7.53 -6.39
N TYR A 149 1.54 -7.82 -5.94
CA TYR A 149 1.06 -7.46 -4.61
C TYR A 149 0.36 -8.63 -3.95
N THR A 150 0.56 -8.81 -2.64
CA THR A 150 -0.12 -9.82 -1.83
C THR A 150 -0.29 -9.32 -0.40
N ASP A 151 -1.35 -9.72 0.32
CA ASP A 151 -1.48 -9.50 1.78
C ASP A 151 -0.95 -10.71 2.61
N ASP A 152 -0.48 -11.75 1.92
CA ASP A 152 0.08 -12.97 2.51
C ASP A 152 1.61 -12.94 2.41
N ALA A 153 2.25 -12.86 3.58
CA ALA A 153 3.71 -12.83 3.70
C ALA A 153 4.36 -14.18 3.35
N ASP A 154 3.75 -15.29 3.76
CA ASP A 154 4.29 -16.63 3.53
C ASP A 154 4.23 -16.98 2.05
N LEU A 155 3.14 -16.61 1.38
CA LEU A 155 3.03 -16.71 -0.08
C LEU A 155 4.13 -15.90 -0.77
N ALA A 156 4.43 -14.69 -0.29
CA ALA A 156 5.44 -13.84 -0.89
C ALA A 156 6.86 -14.43 -0.75
N ILE A 157 7.18 -14.97 0.44
CA ILE A 157 8.45 -15.68 0.72
C ILE A 157 8.58 -16.89 -0.21
N LYS A 158 7.55 -17.73 -0.25
CA LYS A 158 7.49 -18.92 -1.10
C LYS A 158 7.71 -18.58 -2.57
N THR A 159 7.12 -17.50 -3.06
CA THR A 159 7.29 -17.05 -4.46
C THR A 159 8.75 -16.74 -4.79
N VAL A 160 9.50 -16.15 -3.85
CA VAL A 160 10.95 -15.88 -4.03
C VAL A 160 11.77 -17.16 -3.95
N ASP A 161 11.44 -18.06 -3.02
CA ASP A 161 12.14 -19.34 -2.87
C ASP A 161 11.98 -20.24 -4.10
N GLU A 162 10.79 -20.24 -4.70
CA GLU A 162 10.48 -20.93 -5.96
C GLU A 162 11.07 -20.26 -7.20
N LYS A 163 11.85 -19.18 -7.03
CA LYS A 163 12.48 -18.40 -8.12
C LYS A 163 11.50 -17.75 -9.09
N ASN A 164 10.25 -17.58 -8.66
CA ASN A 164 9.21 -16.85 -9.41
C ASN A 164 9.28 -15.32 -9.18
N ALA A 165 10.13 -14.88 -8.26
CA ALA A 165 10.41 -13.48 -7.96
C ALA A 165 11.87 -13.30 -7.51
N ASP A 166 12.41 -12.10 -7.69
CA ASP A 166 13.78 -11.76 -7.28
C ASP A 166 13.84 -11.42 -5.78
N MET A 167 12.81 -10.75 -5.27
CA MET A 167 12.70 -10.39 -3.85
C MET A 167 11.29 -9.95 -3.48
N VAL A 168 11.03 -9.78 -2.18
CA VAL A 168 9.82 -9.16 -1.66
C VAL A 168 10.18 -8.05 -0.67
N PHE A 169 9.38 -6.98 -0.65
CA PHE A 169 9.37 -5.98 0.42
C PHE A 169 8.13 -6.12 1.29
N PHE A 170 8.35 -6.11 2.60
CA PHE A 170 7.31 -6.15 3.63
C PHE A 170 7.11 -4.75 4.24
N LEU A 171 5.85 -4.47 4.57
CA LEU A 171 5.40 -3.20 5.11
C LEU A 171 4.63 -3.47 6.39
N ASN A 172 4.66 -2.52 7.32
CA ASN A 172 3.69 -2.45 8.39
C ASN A 172 2.37 -1.86 7.88
N PRO A 173 1.23 -2.23 8.51
CA PRO A 173 -0.03 -1.59 8.21
C PRO A 173 0.07 -0.09 8.48
N VAL A 174 -0.56 0.71 7.62
CA VAL A 174 -0.66 2.15 7.90
C VAL A 174 -1.44 2.34 9.19
N LYS A 175 -0.92 3.17 10.08
CA LYS A 175 -1.55 3.42 11.37
C LYS A 175 -2.86 4.16 11.17
N VAL A 176 -3.86 3.83 11.99
CA VAL A 176 -5.14 4.53 12.02
C VAL A 176 -4.92 6.04 12.24
N SER A 177 -4.01 6.42 13.13
CA SER A 177 -3.69 7.83 13.39
C SER A 177 -3.18 8.58 12.16
N ASP A 178 -2.30 7.95 11.36
CA ASP A 178 -1.76 8.55 10.14
C ASP A 178 -2.86 8.68 9.07
N MET A 179 -3.70 7.64 8.95
CA MET A 179 -4.87 7.64 8.07
C MET A 179 -5.86 8.75 8.43
N THR A 180 -6.21 8.89 9.71
CA THR A 180 -7.11 9.94 10.20
C THR A 180 -6.52 11.33 9.98
N SER A 181 -5.23 11.52 10.28
CA SER A 181 -4.54 12.80 10.09
C SER A 181 -4.56 13.26 8.63
N LEU A 182 -4.27 12.35 7.69
CA LEU A 182 -4.30 12.65 6.26
C LEU A 182 -5.74 12.90 5.76
N ALA A 183 -6.70 12.11 6.22
CA ALA A 183 -8.11 12.29 5.86
C ALA A 183 -8.65 13.65 6.30
N LEU A 184 -8.31 14.12 7.52
CA LEU A 184 -8.69 15.45 8.02
C LEU A 184 -8.07 16.60 7.19
N GLN A 185 -6.97 16.33 6.50
CA GLN A 185 -6.34 17.28 5.56
C GLN A 185 -6.90 17.16 4.14
N GLY A 186 -7.90 16.31 3.90
CA GLY A 186 -8.44 16.05 2.57
C GLY A 186 -7.50 15.22 1.67
N VAL A 187 -6.44 14.63 2.23
CA VAL A 187 -5.44 13.86 1.49
C VAL A 187 -5.84 12.39 1.46
N ARG A 188 -5.87 11.82 0.24
CA ARG A 188 -6.13 10.39 0.05
C ARG A 188 -4.88 9.58 0.35
N LEU A 189 -5.05 8.38 0.91
CA LEU A 189 -3.94 7.45 1.09
C LEU A 189 -3.35 6.98 -0.25
N PRO A 190 -2.06 6.61 -0.29
CA PRO A 190 -1.46 6.00 -1.47
C PRO A 190 -2.22 4.74 -1.88
N PRO A 191 -2.29 4.41 -3.18
CA PRO A 191 -2.91 3.15 -3.62
C PRO A 191 -2.17 1.95 -3.02
N LYS A 192 -2.91 0.87 -2.73
CA LYS A 192 -2.38 -0.39 -2.16
C LYS A 192 -1.64 -0.21 -0.83
N SER A 193 -1.97 0.83 -0.07
CA SER A 193 -1.37 1.13 1.25
C SER A 193 -1.97 0.32 2.39
N THR A 194 -3.20 -0.20 2.23
CA THR A 194 -3.93 -0.90 3.29
C THR A 194 -4.91 -1.88 2.68
N TYR A 195 -5.07 -3.03 3.33
CA TYR A 195 -6.08 -4.03 3.02
C TYR A 195 -6.98 -4.21 4.23
N PHE A 196 -8.27 -3.91 4.09
CA PHE A 196 -9.27 -4.09 5.14
C PHE A 196 -9.79 -5.53 5.09
N TYR A 197 -9.68 -6.26 6.20
CA TYR A 197 -10.18 -7.63 6.32
C TYR A 197 -11.24 -7.75 7.44
N PRO A 198 -12.35 -8.49 7.21
CA PRO A 198 -12.75 -9.06 5.91
C PRO A 198 -13.09 -7.95 4.91
N LYS A 199 -12.88 -8.21 3.61
CA LYS A 199 -13.48 -7.35 2.59
C LYS A 199 -14.99 -7.42 2.80
N LEU A 200 -15.63 -6.26 2.95
CA LEU A 200 -17.08 -6.19 2.86
C LEU A 200 -17.46 -6.85 1.54
N LEU A 201 -18.36 -7.85 1.60
CA LEU A 201 -18.92 -8.49 0.41
C LEU A 201 -19.67 -7.41 -0.37
N SER A 202 -19.00 -6.73 -1.29
CA SER A 202 -19.64 -5.84 -2.23
C SER A 202 -20.45 -6.71 -3.20
N GLY A 203 -21.78 -6.70 -3.07
CA GLY A 203 -22.65 -7.41 -4.01
C GLY A 203 -23.92 -8.07 -3.47
N LEU A 204 -24.18 -8.05 -2.15
CA LEU A 204 -25.42 -8.61 -1.58
C LEU A 204 -26.45 -7.54 -1.20
N VAL A 205 -26.77 -6.65 -2.14
CA VAL A 205 -27.99 -5.85 -2.05
C VAL A 205 -28.72 -5.93 -3.38
N ILE A 206 -29.72 -6.82 -3.42
CA ILE A 206 -30.68 -6.89 -4.51
C ILE A 206 -31.64 -5.71 -4.32
N ASN A 207 -31.60 -4.74 -5.22
CA ASN A 207 -32.67 -3.75 -5.32
C ASN A 207 -33.90 -4.47 -5.85
N LYS A 208 -34.90 -4.72 -5.00
CA LYS A 208 -36.17 -5.31 -5.43
C LYS A 208 -36.97 -4.21 -6.12
N PHE A 209 -36.95 -4.18 -7.45
CA PHE A 209 -37.91 -3.38 -8.21
C PHE A 209 -39.31 -3.94 -7.93
N SER A 210 -40.15 -3.19 -7.22
CA SER A 210 -41.58 -3.45 -7.18
C SER A 210 -42.15 -3.00 -8.54
N GLU A 211 -42.56 -3.96 -9.36
CA GLU A 211 -43.43 -3.71 -10.51
C GLU A 211 -44.76 -3.15 -9.98
N GLY A 212 -44.92 -1.83 -10.08
CA GLY A 212 -46.22 -1.18 -10.00
C GLY A 212 -46.84 -1.13 -11.39
N MET A 213 -47.40 -2.25 -11.85
CA MET A 213 -48.43 -2.23 -12.88
C MET A 213 -49.79 -2.40 -12.20
N SER A 214 -50.49 -1.28 -12.06
CA SER A 214 -51.96 -1.18 -12.17
C SER A 214 -52.34 0.27 -12.37
#